data_AF-A0A6G1R6I4-F1
#
_entry.id   AF-A0A6G1R6I4-F1
#
_cell.length_a   1.000
_cell.length_b   1.000
_cell.length_c   1.000
_cell.angle_alpha   90.00
_cell.angle_beta   90.00
_cell.angle_gamma   90.00
#
_symmetry.space_group_name_H-M   'P 1'
#
loop_
_entity.id
_entity.type
_entity.pdbx_description
1 polymer ?
#
loop_
_entity_poly.entity_id
_entity_poly.type
_entity_poly.pdbx_seq_one_letter_code
_entity_poly.pdbx_strand_id
1 'polypeptide(L)'
;DYIIREGTIGKKMYFIQHGVVSILTKGNKEMKLSDGSYFGEICLLTRGRRTASVRADTYCRLYSLSVDNFNEVLEEYPMMRRAFETVAIDRLDRIGKKNSILLHKVQHDLNSGVFNNQENEIIQEIVKYDREMVQQAELQQHTAVYSPVQPQVTSAIATLQQAVAMSFCPQMASPLVGSMALGSPRMMRRLQYAQAVPSPFAVSPVLLQQSP
;
A
#
# COMPACT_ATOMS: atom_id res chain seq x y z
N ASP A 1 -11.94 -6.36 -16.56
CA ASP A 1 -12.22 -7.77 -16.93
C ASP A 1 -11.85 -8.76 -15.84
N TYR A 2 -12.41 -9.98 -15.88
CA TYR A 2 -11.98 -11.07 -14.98
C TYR A 2 -10.82 -11.84 -15.61
N ILE A 3 -9.65 -11.79 -14.96
CA ILE A 3 -8.44 -12.52 -15.41
C ILE A 3 -8.48 -13.95 -14.87
N ILE A 4 -8.93 -14.13 -13.63
CA ILE A 4 -9.09 -15.43 -12.97
C ILE A 4 -10.47 -15.49 -12.34
N ARG A 5 -11.11 -16.66 -12.46
CA ARG A 5 -12.38 -16.96 -11.77
C ARG A 5 -12.15 -18.01 -10.69
N GLU A 6 -12.63 -17.74 -9.49
CA GLU A 6 -12.60 -18.68 -8.36
C GLU A 6 -13.23 -20.03 -8.76
N GLY A 7 -12.67 -21.13 -8.26
CA GLY A 7 -13.20 -22.48 -8.48
C GLY A 7 -12.83 -23.13 -9.82
N THR A 8 -12.23 -22.38 -10.74
CA THR A 8 -11.70 -22.93 -12.00
C THR A 8 -10.34 -23.60 -11.80
N ILE A 9 -9.94 -24.47 -12.74
CA ILE A 9 -8.61 -25.09 -12.74
C ILE A 9 -7.65 -24.14 -13.47
N GLY A 10 -6.60 -23.70 -12.78
CA GLY A 10 -5.58 -22.81 -13.32
C GLY A 10 -4.33 -23.55 -13.78
N LYS A 11 -3.84 -23.23 -14.99
CA LYS A 11 -2.60 -23.80 -15.55
C LYS A 11 -1.47 -22.78 -15.76
N LYS A 12 -1.69 -21.52 -15.35
CA LYS A 12 -0.76 -20.41 -15.54
C LYS A 12 -0.77 -19.48 -14.32
N MET A 13 0.32 -18.79 -14.06
CA MET A 13 0.37 -17.64 -13.15
C MET A 13 0.67 -16.36 -13.92
N TYR A 14 0.48 -15.20 -13.29
CA TYR A 14 0.66 -13.91 -13.92
C TYR A 14 1.52 -12.97 -13.06
N PHE A 15 2.40 -12.24 -13.71
CA PHE A 15 3.18 -11.13 -13.14
C PHE A 15 2.63 -9.81 -13.66
N ILE A 16 2.48 -8.82 -12.79
CA ILE A 16 1.96 -7.50 -13.14
C ILE A 16 3.13 -6.62 -13.54
N GLN A 17 3.22 -6.31 -14.83
CA GLN A 17 4.17 -5.31 -15.33
C GLN A 17 3.65 -3.91 -15.07
N HIS A 18 2.36 -3.68 -15.39
CA HIS A 18 1.70 -2.40 -15.17
C HIS A 18 0.19 -2.59 -14.99
N GLY A 19 -0.40 -1.83 -14.07
CA GLY A 19 -1.84 -1.81 -13.79
C GLY A 19 -2.20 -2.29 -12.38
N VAL A 20 -3.47 -2.16 -12.05
CA VAL A 20 -4.00 -2.54 -10.73
C VAL A 20 -5.05 -3.63 -10.90
N VAL A 21 -4.92 -4.69 -10.10
CA VAL A 21 -5.89 -5.78 -10.05
C VAL A 21 -6.42 -5.93 -8.63
N SER A 22 -7.69 -6.32 -8.55
CA SER A 22 -8.37 -6.62 -7.30
C SER A 22 -8.64 -8.10 -7.17
N ILE A 23 -8.32 -8.65 -6.00
CA ILE A 23 -8.53 -10.03 -5.60
C ILE A 23 -9.82 -10.10 -4.79
N LEU A 24 -10.81 -10.79 -5.34
CA LEU A 24 -12.13 -10.98 -4.74
C LEU A 24 -12.27 -12.42 -4.24
N THR A 25 -12.57 -12.55 -2.95
CA THR A 25 -12.87 -13.84 -2.32
C THR A 25 -14.21 -13.78 -1.61
N LYS A 26 -15.01 -14.85 -1.69
CA LYS A 26 -16.28 -14.94 -0.97
C LYS A 26 -16.05 -14.81 0.55
N GLY A 27 -16.61 -13.75 1.14
CA GLY A 27 -16.60 -13.52 2.59
C GLY A 27 -15.34 -12.86 3.15
N ASN A 28 -14.43 -12.35 2.32
CA ASN A 28 -13.24 -11.62 2.77
C ASN A 28 -13.12 -10.24 2.13
N LYS A 29 -12.30 -9.38 2.76
CA LYS A 29 -11.95 -8.06 2.23
C LYS A 29 -11.27 -8.20 0.87
N GLU A 30 -11.65 -7.33 -0.07
CA GLU A 30 -10.96 -7.20 -1.35
C GLU A 30 -9.53 -6.71 -1.12
N MET A 31 -8.56 -7.41 -1.70
CA MET A 31 -7.14 -7.02 -1.65
C MET A 31 -6.71 -6.53 -3.03
N LYS A 32 -5.86 -5.50 -3.09
CA LYS A 32 -5.36 -4.98 -4.36
C LYS A 32 -3.89 -5.34 -4.56
N LEU A 33 -3.53 -5.58 -5.81
CA LEU A 33 -2.15 -5.75 -6.24
C LEU A 33 -1.84 -4.75 -7.34
N SER A 34 -0.61 -4.25 -7.33
CA SER A 34 -0.09 -3.27 -8.28
C SER A 34 1.18 -3.80 -8.96
N ASP A 35 1.82 -2.95 -9.74
CA ASP A 35 3.06 -3.20 -10.48
C ASP A 35 4.11 -3.92 -9.62
N GLY A 36 4.80 -4.91 -10.19
CA GLY A 36 5.80 -5.72 -9.49
C GLY A 36 5.23 -6.90 -8.69
N SER A 37 3.91 -6.92 -8.43
CA SER A 37 3.26 -8.06 -7.77
C SER A 37 2.94 -9.19 -8.76
N TYR A 38 2.70 -10.38 -8.23
CA TYR A 38 2.25 -11.55 -9.00
C TYR A 38 1.09 -12.26 -8.32
N PHE A 39 0.34 -13.04 -9.11
CA PHE A 39 -0.81 -13.80 -8.60
C PHE A 39 -1.06 -15.10 -9.37
N GLY A 40 -1.76 -16.01 -8.69
CA GLY A 40 -2.21 -17.29 -9.26
C GLY A 40 -1.27 -18.47 -9.00
N GLU A 41 -0.23 -18.28 -8.20
CA GLU A 41 0.77 -19.25 -7.76
C GLU A 41 0.16 -20.39 -6.92
N ILE A 42 -0.82 -20.10 -6.04
CA ILE A 42 -1.39 -21.08 -5.09
C ILE A 42 -1.95 -22.30 -5.82
N CYS A 43 -2.59 -22.08 -6.97
CA CYS A 43 -3.18 -23.14 -7.78
C CYS A 43 -2.12 -24.08 -8.38
N LEU A 44 -0.95 -23.53 -8.73
CA LEU A 44 0.15 -24.29 -9.32
C LEU A 44 0.84 -25.12 -8.23
N LEU A 45 1.03 -24.57 -7.03
CA LEU A 45 1.65 -25.27 -5.90
C LEU A 45 0.77 -26.38 -5.33
N THR A 46 -0.53 -26.13 -5.16
CA THR A 46 -1.47 -27.09 -4.57
C THR A 46 -2.01 -28.11 -5.56
N ARG A 47 -1.77 -27.91 -6.86
CA ARG A 47 -2.46 -28.61 -7.97
C ARG A 47 -4.00 -28.59 -7.81
N GLY A 48 -4.51 -27.53 -7.17
CA GLY A 48 -5.92 -27.38 -6.80
C GLY A 48 -6.72 -26.50 -7.76
N ARG A 49 -7.84 -25.96 -7.23
CA ARG A 49 -8.65 -24.94 -7.91
C ARG A 49 -8.21 -23.54 -7.51
N ARG A 50 -8.56 -22.55 -8.32
CA ARG A 50 -8.35 -21.12 -8.01
C ARG A 50 -9.08 -20.75 -6.73
N THR A 51 -8.33 -20.23 -5.76
CA THR A 51 -8.82 -19.88 -4.41
C THR A 51 -9.57 -18.55 -4.38
N ALA A 52 -9.33 -17.66 -5.34
CA ALA A 52 -9.97 -16.36 -5.43
C ALA A 52 -10.21 -15.97 -6.90
N SER A 53 -11.09 -15.01 -7.12
CA SER A 53 -11.28 -14.36 -8.42
C SER A 53 -10.36 -13.14 -8.50
N VAL A 54 -9.83 -12.85 -9.68
CA VAL A 54 -8.98 -11.67 -9.91
C VAL A 54 -9.58 -10.85 -11.03
N ARG A 55 -9.84 -9.58 -10.75
CA ARG A 55 -10.42 -8.60 -11.67
C ARG A 55 -9.41 -7.50 -11.94
N ALA A 56 -9.27 -7.09 -13.19
CA ALA A 56 -8.54 -5.89 -13.56
C ALA A 56 -9.39 -4.65 -13.25
N ASP A 57 -8.85 -3.73 -12.45
CA ASP A 57 -9.44 -2.42 -12.16
C ASP A 57 -9.06 -1.40 -13.24
N THR A 58 -7.81 -1.46 -13.70
CA THR A 58 -7.29 -0.61 -14.78
C THR A 58 -6.79 -1.45 -15.97
N TYR A 59 -6.27 -0.79 -17.01
CA TYR A 59 -5.65 -1.49 -18.13
C TYR A 59 -4.36 -2.18 -17.67
N CYS A 60 -4.37 -3.52 -17.63
CA CYS A 60 -3.28 -4.32 -17.07
C CYS A 60 -2.40 -4.92 -18.16
N ARG A 61 -1.07 -4.77 -18.03
CA ARG A 61 -0.05 -5.49 -18.78
C ARG A 61 0.53 -6.58 -17.90
N LEU A 62 0.36 -7.83 -18.34
CA LEU A 62 0.69 -9.02 -17.55
C LEU A 62 1.62 -9.94 -18.34
N TYR A 63 2.61 -10.52 -17.66
CA TYR A 63 3.34 -11.67 -18.17
C TYR A 63 2.73 -12.96 -17.65
N SER A 64 2.51 -13.95 -18.51
CA SER A 64 1.97 -15.25 -18.11
C SER A 64 3.06 -16.33 -18.12
N LEU A 65 3.11 -17.15 -17.07
CA LEU A 65 3.99 -18.32 -16.97
C LEU A 65 3.16 -19.61 -16.84
N SER A 66 3.47 -20.62 -17.65
CA SER A 66 2.81 -21.94 -17.60
C SER A 66 3.23 -22.75 -16.38
N VAL A 67 2.37 -23.68 -15.96
CA VAL A 67 2.64 -24.61 -14.87
C VAL A 67 3.86 -25.51 -15.14
N ASP A 68 4.08 -25.90 -16.40
CA ASP A 68 5.19 -26.78 -16.78
C ASP A 68 6.53 -26.05 -16.57
N ASN A 69 6.68 -24.86 -17.16
CA ASN A 69 7.88 -24.03 -17.00
C ASN A 69 8.08 -23.60 -15.54
N PHE A 70 6.99 -23.33 -14.81
CA PHE A 70 7.08 -23.01 -13.39
C PHE A 70 7.64 -24.19 -12.58
N ASN A 71 7.18 -25.42 -12.84
CA ASN A 71 7.70 -26.58 -12.14
C ASN A 71 9.15 -26.88 -12.49
N GLU A 72 9.53 -26.75 -13.76
CA GLU A 72 10.91 -26.93 -14.23
C GLU A 72 11.88 -25.99 -13.50
N VAL A 73 11.60 -24.69 -13.46
CA VAL A 73 12.43 -23.71 -12.74
C VAL A 73 12.48 -24.00 -11.25
N LEU A 74 11.38 -24.45 -10.65
CA LEU A 74 11.34 -24.77 -9.22
C LEU A 74 11.95 -26.13 -8.85
N GLU A 75 12.24 -26.99 -9.82
CA GLU A 75 13.04 -28.20 -9.64
C GLU A 75 14.53 -27.86 -9.64
N GLU A 76 14.96 -26.90 -10.47
CA GLU A 76 16.32 -26.39 -10.49
C GLU A 76 16.65 -25.50 -9.27
N TYR A 77 15.68 -24.70 -8.82
CA TYR A 77 15.84 -23.76 -7.69
C TYR A 77 14.91 -24.08 -6.51
N PRO A 78 15.27 -25.02 -5.62
CA PRO A 78 14.40 -25.48 -4.53
C PRO A 78 14.16 -24.41 -3.45
N MET A 79 15.09 -23.48 -3.22
CA MET A 79 14.90 -22.38 -2.27
C MET A 79 13.73 -21.47 -2.71
N MET A 80 13.66 -21.14 -4.01
CA MET A 80 12.57 -20.34 -4.56
C MET A 80 11.22 -21.04 -4.44
N ARG A 81 11.18 -22.37 -4.57
CA ARG A 81 9.95 -23.14 -4.35
C ARG A 81 9.41 -22.91 -2.95
N ARG A 82 10.27 -22.93 -1.93
CA ARG A 82 9.87 -22.64 -0.54
C ARG A 82 9.44 -21.21 -0.34
N ALA A 83 10.14 -20.24 -0.94
CA ALA A 83 9.72 -18.85 -0.90
C ALA A 83 8.28 -18.67 -1.42
N PHE A 84 7.96 -19.29 -2.57
CA PHE A 84 6.60 -19.29 -3.10
C PHE A 84 5.59 -20.01 -2.20
N GLU A 85 5.96 -21.16 -1.60
CA GLU A 85 5.09 -21.89 -0.66
C GLU A 85 4.80 -21.07 0.61
N THR A 86 5.80 -20.40 1.18
CA THR A 86 5.62 -19.55 2.38
C THR A 86 4.76 -18.33 2.08
N VAL A 87 5.01 -17.63 0.96
CA VAL A 87 4.17 -16.50 0.53
C VAL A 87 2.74 -16.96 0.24
N ALA A 88 2.57 -18.13 -0.38
CA ALA A 88 1.24 -18.70 -0.65
C ALA A 88 0.48 -18.99 0.64
N ILE A 89 1.15 -19.52 1.68
CA ILE A 89 0.55 -19.77 2.99
C ILE A 89 0.14 -18.46 3.68
N ASP A 90 1.03 -17.47 3.70
CA ASP A 90 0.76 -16.16 4.29
C ASP A 90 -0.41 -15.45 3.60
N ARG A 91 -0.45 -15.47 2.26
CA ARG A 91 -1.61 -14.98 1.47
C ARG A 91 -2.90 -15.72 1.79
N LEU A 92 -2.83 -17.04 1.95
CA LEU A 92 -3.98 -17.88 2.31
C LEU A 92 -4.51 -17.53 3.70
N ASP A 93 -3.63 -17.32 4.67
CA ASP A 93 -3.98 -16.91 6.04
C ASP A 93 -4.62 -15.51 6.07
N ARG A 94 -4.11 -14.56 5.28
CA ARG A 94 -4.72 -13.22 5.12
C ARG A 94 -6.13 -13.26 4.56
N ILE A 95 -6.43 -14.23 3.70
CA ILE A 95 -7.76 -14.45 3.12
C ILE A 95 -8.62 -15.38 4.02
N GLY A 96 -8.11 -15.82 5.17
CA GLY A 96 -8.82 -16.73 6.07
C GLY A 96 -9.08 -18.12 5.47
N LYS A 97 -8.38 -18.52 4.41
CA LYS A 97 -8.48 -19.84 3.78
C LYS A 97 -7.23 -20.64 4.15
N LYS A 98 -7.37 -21.73 4.92
CA LYS A 98 -6.22 -22.57 5.30
C LYS A 98 -6.11 -23.77 4.37
N ASN A 99 -4.93 -23.98 3.78
CA ASN A 99 -4.60 -25.23 3.09
C ASN A 99 -3.68 -26.06 3.99
N SER A 100 -4.25 -27.07 4.66
CA SER A 100 -3.55 -27.90 5.64
C SER A 100 -2.37 -28.67 5.05
N ILE A 101 -2.43 -29.02 3.76
CA ILE A 101 -1.37 -29.78 3.08
C ILE A 101 -0.11 -28.92 2.91
N LEU A 102 -0.27 -27.68 2.42
CA LEU A 102 0.87 -26.76 2.27
C LEU A 102 1.48 -26.41 3.62
N LEU A 103 0.65 -26.11 4.61
CA LEU A 103 1.10 -25.78 5.97
C LEU A 103 1.94 -26.91 6.59
N HIS A 104 1.46 -28.15 6.49
CA HIS A 104 2.18 -29.30 7.05
C HIS A 104 3.50 -29.58 6.31
N LYS A 105 3.53 -29.36 4.99
CA LYS A 105 4.73 -29.54 4.17
C LYS A 105 5.82 -28.53 4.52
N VAL A 106 5.50 -27.24 4.57
CA VAL A 106 6.45 -26.19 4.94
C VAL A 106 6.95 -26.38 6.38
N GLN A 107 6.07 -26.76 7.31
CA GLN A 107 6.47 -27.02 8.70
C GLN A 107 7.40 -28.23 8.82
N HIS A 108 7.14 -29.30 8.07
CA HIS A 108 8.00 -30.47 8.03
C HIS A 108 9.38 -30.13 7.47
N ASP A 109 9.41 -29.38 6.38
CA ASP A 109 10.64 -28.92 5.74
C ASP A 109 11.46 -28.09 6.74
N LEU A 110 10.86 -27.10 7.42
CA LEU A 110 11.54 -26.31 8.45
C LEU A 110 12.08 -27.15 9.61
N ASN A 111 11.30 -28.13 10.07
CA ASN A 111 11.68 -29.01 11.19
C ASN A 111 12.75 -30.04 10.82
N SER A 112 12.87 -30.38 9.53
CA SER A 112 13.84 -31.36 9.05
C SER A 112 15.30 -30.89 9.16
N GLY A 113 15.53 -29.60 9.48
CA GLY A 113 16.87 -29.06 9.70
C GLY A 113 17.76 -29.05 8.45
N VAL A 114 17.16 -29.26 7.27
CA VAL A 114 17.86 -29.36 5.99
C VAL A 114 18.40 -27.99 5.52
N PHE A 115 18.13 -26.89 6.24
CA PHE A 115 18.27 -25.53 5.71
C PHE A 115 19.24 -24.66 6.48
N ASN A 116 19.88 -23.77 5.73
CA ASN A 116 20.76 -22.76 6.27
C ASN A 116 19.92 -21.60 6.84
N ASN A 117 20.32 -21.07 8.00
CA ASN A 117 19.68 -19.91 8.64
C ASN A 117 19.52 -18.73 7.68
N GLN A 118 20.50 -18.53 6.80
CA GLN A 118 20.49 -17.46 5.78
C GLN A 118 19.36 -17.62 4.75
N GLU A 119 19.02 -18.85 4.34
CA GLU A 119 17.90 -19.07 3.39
C GLU A 119 16.56 -18.70 4.05
N ASN A 120 16.41 -19.02 5.33
CA ASN A 120 15.21 -18.66 6.08
C ASN A 120 15.07 -17.14 6.21
N GLU A 121 16.16 -16.42 6.48
CA GLU A 121 16.15 -14.95 6.53
C GLU A 121 15.69 -14.34 5.19
N ILE A 122 16.24 -14.83 4.07
CA ILE A 122 15.85 -14.38 2.72
C ILE A 122 14.34 -14.63 2.49
N ILE A 123 13.83 -15.81 2.85
CA ILE A 123 12.41 -16.13 2.67
C ILE A 123 11.53 -15.20 3.51
N GLN A 124 11.92 -14.88 4.74
CA GLN A 124 11.19 -13.94 5.57
C GLN A 124 11.19 -12.53 4.98
N GLU A 125 12.29 -12.09 4.39
CA GLU A 125 12.37 -10.81 3.69
C GLU A 125 11.45 -10.77 2.47
N ILE A 126 11.35 -11.86 1.69
CA ILE A 126 10.42 -11.98 0.57
C ILE A 126 8.96 -11.84 1.04
N VAL A 127 8.58 -12.53 2.12
CA VAL A 127 7.22 -12.44 2.69
C VAL A 127 6.92 -11.02 3.19
N LYS A 128 7.90 -10.39 3.85
CA LYS A 128 7.78 -9.00 4.30
C LYS A 128 7.57 -8.05 3.13
N TYR A 129 8.36 -8.19 2.06
CA TYR A 129 8.21 -7.39 0.86
C TYR A 129 6.84 -7.57 0.21
N ASP A 130 6.34 -8.81 0.10
CA ASP A 130 4.99 -9.10 -0.42
C ASP A 130 3.89 -8.37 0.38
N ARG A 131 4.00 -8.37 1.72
CA ARG A 131 3.07 -7.68 2.61
C ARG A 131 3.07 -6.16 2.39
N GLU A 132 4.25 -5.57 2.22
CA GLU A 132 4.40 -4.14 1.96
C GLU A 132 3.82 -3.75 0.60
N MET A 133 4.02 -4.57 -0.44
CA MET A 133 3.44 -4.34 -1.78
C MET A 133 1.91 -4.32 -1.75
N VAL A 134 1.28 -5.23 -1.00
CA VAL A 134 -0.20 -5.24 -0.84
C VAL A 134 -0.67 -3.97 -0.12
N GLN A 135 0.03 -3.54 0.93
CA GLN A 135 -0.32 -2.34 1.69
C GLN A 135 -0.24 -1.07 0.83
N GLN A 136 0.80 -0.95 0.01
CA GLN A 136 1.00 0.20 -0.88
C GLN A 136 -0.09 0.29 -1.97
N ALA A 137 -0.50 -0.85 -2.53
CA ALA A 137 -1.58 -0.90 -3.51
C ALA A 137 -2.94 -0.45 -2.93
N GLU A 138 -3.17 -0.62 -1.63
CA GLU A 138 -4.34 -0.07 -0.95
C GLU A 138 -4.24 1.48 -0.78
N LEU A 139 -3.05 2.00 -0.46
CA LEU A 139 -2.82 3.43 -0.21
C LEU A 139 -2.87 4.31 -1.46
N GLN A 140 -2.42 3.81 -2.61
CA GLN A 140 -2.47 4.55 -3.89
C GLN A 140 -3.89 4.94 -4.32
N GLN A 141 -4.94 4.32 -3.77
CA GLN A 141 -6.32 4.74 -3.98
C GLN A 141 -6.67 6.05 -3.27
N HIS A 142 -6.06 6.33 -2.10
CA HIS A 142 -6.37 7.55 -1.36
C HIS A 142 -5.76 8.81 -1.99
N THR A 143 -4.69 8.66 -2.76
CA THR A 143 -4.08 9.78 -3.50
C THR A 143 -4.82 10.10 -4.80
N ALA A 144 -5.57 9.15 -5.37
CA ALA A 144 -6.31 9.36 -6.62
C ALA A 144 -7.65 10.11 -6.44
N VAL A 145 -8.12 10.34 -5.21
CA VAL A 145 -9.41 11.02 -4.93
C VAL A 145 -9.25 12.50 -4.58
N TYR A 146 -8.02 12.98 -4.32
CA TYR A 146 -7.73 14.40 -4.09
C TYR A 146 -6.65 14.90 -5.04
N SER A 147 -6.97 14.99 -6.33
CA SER A 147 -6.34 15.99 -7.20
C SER A 147 -7.31 17.16 -7.35
N PRO A 148 -7.06 18.34 -6.77
CA PRO A 148 -7.79 19.53 -7.19
C PRO A 148 -7.34 19.82 -8.62
N VAL A 149 -8.22 19.58 -9.58
CA VAL A 149 -8.06 20.11 -10.93
C VAL A 149 -8.15 21.64 -10.82
N GLN A 150 -7.00 22.32 -10.74
CA GLN A 150 -6.92 23.74 -11.07
C GLN A 150 -6.52 23.86 -12.54
N PRO A 151 -7.38 24.35 -13.44
CA PRO A 151 -6.93 24.81 -14.73
C PRO A 151 -6.10 26.08 -14.51
N GLN A 152 -4.78 25.97 -14.67
CA GLN A 152 -3.90 27.12 -14.75
C GLN A 152 -4.06 27.77 -16.14
N VAL A 153 -5.02 28.70 -16.24
CA VAL A 153 -4.91 29.81 -17.18
C VAL A 153 -4.52 31.03 -16.36
N THR A 154 -3.21 31.31 -16.35
CA THR A 154 -2.58 32.47 -15.75
C THR A 154 -2.97 33.73 -16.51
N SER A 155 -4.18 34.24 -16.27
CA SER A 155 -4.52 35.61 -16.65
C SER A 155 -4.42 36.50 -15.41
N ALA A 156 -3.74 37.63 -15.55
CA ALA A 156 -3.47 38.61 -14.49
C ALA A 156 -4.72 39.15 -13.76
N ILE A 157 -5.91 38.85 -14.29
CA ILE A 157 -7.21 39.26 -13.74
C ILE A 157 -7.55 38.48 -12.45
N ALA A 158 -7.13 37.21 -12.35
CA ALA A 158 -7.43 36.38 -11.18
C ALA A 158 -6.74 36.88 -9.90
N THR A 159 -5.57 37.50 -10.02
CA THR A 159 -4.80 38.04 -8.89
C THR A 159 -5.48 39.28 -8.27
N LEU A 160 -6.24 40.04 -9.07
CA LEU A 160 -6.93 41.24 -8.57
C LEU A 160 -8.20 40.91 -7.78
N GLN A 161 -8.93 39.83 -8.13
CA GLN A 161 -10.10 39.41 -7.35
C GLN A 161 -9.74 38.91 -5.95
N GLN A 162 -8.59 38.23 -5.81
CA GLN A 162 -8.12 37.76 -4.49
C GLN A 162 -7.68 38.94 -3.58
N ALA A 163 -7.13 40.01 -4.15
CA ALA A 163 -6.68 41.18 -3.41
C ALA A 163 -7.84 42.07 -2.93
N VAL A 164 -8.91 42.21 -3.72
CA VAL A 164 -10.10 43.01 -3.34
C VAL A 164 -10.86 42.36 -2.19
N ALA A 165 -10.92 41.02 -2.13
CA ALA A 165 -11.60 40.29 -1.05
C ALA A 165 -10.93 40.44 0.33
N MET A 166 -9.62 40.71 0.37
CA MET A 166 -8.88 40.93 1.62
C MET A 166 -8.94 42.38 2.13
N SER A 167 -9.61 43.28 1.38
CA SER A 167 -9.63 44.72 1.64
C SER A 167 -10.91 45.20 2.36
N PHE A 168 -11.91 44.34 2.57
CA PHE A 168 -13.21 44.72 3.14
C PHE A 168 -13.66 43.78 4.26
N CYS A 169 -13.00 43.83 5.42
CA CYS A 169 -13.55 43.37 6.69
C CYS A 169 -13.16 44.34 7.82
N PRO A 170 -14.09 45.12 8.39
CA PRO A 170 -13.84 45.86 9.62
C PRO A 170 -14.10 44.98 10.85
N GLN A 171 -13.22 45.08 11.86
CA GLN A 171 -13.45 44.63 13.24
C GLN A 171 -14.61 45.43 13.87
N MET A 172 -15.53 44.79 14.60
CA MET A 172 -16.25 45.31 15.79
C MET A 172 -16.84 44.09 16.54
N ALA A 173 -16.35 43.73 17.73
CA ALA A 173 -16.91 44.07 19.05
C ALA A 173 -18.24 43.35 19.41
N SER A 174 -18.18 42.47 20.43
CA SER A 174 -19.32 41.85 21.15
C SER A 174 -20.15 42.89 21.92
N PRO A 175 -21.41 42.60 22.38
CA PRO A 175 -21.58 41.88 23.66
C PRO A 175 -22.91 41.09 23.90
N LEU A 176 -22.81 40.15 24.87
CA LEU A 176 -23.76 39.74 25.95
C LEU A 176 -25.13 39.03 25.75
N VAL A 177 -25.43 38.25 26.83
CA VAL A 177 -26.65 37.53 27.29
C VAL A 177 -26.77 36.08 26.79
N GLY A 178 -26.82 35.00 27.59
CA GLY A 178 -26.87 34.80 29.05
C GLY A 178 -27.89 33.69 29.40
N SER A 179 -27.45 32.53 29.90
CA SER A 179 -28.15 31.75 30.95
C SER A 179 -27.43 30.45 31.36
N MET A 180 -27.07 30.39 32.66
CA MET A 180 -27.24 29.33 33.68
C MET A 180 -27.11 27.85 33.25
N ALA A 181 -26.32 26.96 33.90
CA ALA A 181 -26.22 26.75 35.34
C ALA A 181 -25.03 25.84 35.78
N LEU A 182 -24.59 26.09 37.03
CA LEU A 182 -24.00 25.22 38.07
C LEU A 182 -22.75 24.34 37.80
N GLY A 183 -21.72 24.55 38.63
CA GLY A 183 -20.88 23.46 39.18
C GLY A 183 -19.36 23.66 39.14
N SER A 184 -18.82 24.39 40.11
CA SER A 184 -17.38 24.63 40.40
C SER A 184 -16.71 23.40 41.08
N PRO A 185 -15.42 23.42 41.53
CA PRO A 185 -14.14 23.69 40.85
C PRO A 185 -13.03 22.65 41.21
N ARG A 186 -11.86 22.68 40.54
CA ARG A 186 -10.55 22.55 41.22
C ARG A 186 -9.35 22.92 40.33
N MET A 187 -8.57 23.88 40.85
CA MET A 187 -7.12 24.19 40.78
C MET A 187 -6.23 23.33 39.86
N MET A 188 -5.15 23.82 39.23
CA MET A 188 -4.19 24.87 39.62
C MET A 188 -3.24 25.16 38.43
N ARG A 189 -2.74 26.42 38.31
CA ARG A 189 -1.34 26.85 38.05
C ARG A 189 -0.53 26.18 36.92
N ARG A 190 0.33 26.82 36.11
CA ARG A 190 1.11 28.08 36.08
C ARG A 190 1.92 27.93 34.76
N LEU A 191 2.08 28.91 33.88
CA LEU A 191 3.23 29.81 33.89
C LEU A 191 3.01 30.92 32.85
N GLN A 192 3.12 32.16 33.33
CA GLN A 192 3.52 33.36 32.60
C GLN A 192 5.02 33.19 32.16
N TYR A 193 5.68 33.98 31.32
CA TYR A 193 5.49 35.33 30.82
C TYR A 193 6.57 35.57 29.73
N ALA A 194 6.27 36.46 28.76
CA ALA A 194 7.18 37.46 28.16
C ALA A 194 8.46 37.02 27.40
N GLN A 195 9.00 37.75 26.42
CA GLN A 195 8.66 38.97 25.64
C GLN A 195 9.78 39.08 24.57
N ALA A 196 9.60 40.01 23.63
CA ALA A 196 10.63 40.70 22.83
C ALA A 196 10.90 40.24 21.38
N VAL A 197 10.43 41.12 20.50
CA VAL A 197 10.75 41.46 19.08
C VAL A 197 12.23 41.86 18.86
N PRO A 198 12.73 42.23 17.64
CA PRO A 198 12.42 41.87 16.24
C PRO A 198 13.69 41.52 15.37
N SER A 199 13.46 41.17 14.09
CA SER A 199 14.32 41.00 12.87
C SER A 199 15.59 41.88 12.72
N PRO A 200 16.60 41.66 11.81
CA PRO A 200 16.38 41.35 10.37
C PRO A 200 17.53 40.75 9.47
N PHE A 201 17.21 40.60 8.17
CA PHE A 201 18.03 40.64 6.93
C PHE A 201 19.09 39.56 6.56
N ALA A 202 18.80 38.93 5.40
CA ALA A 202 19.62 38.77 4.18
C ALA A 202 20.95 38.00 4.17
N VAL A 203 21.10 37.12 3.15
CA VAL A 203 22.06 37.21 2.02
C VAL A 203 22.26 35.80 1.41
N SER A 204 22.02 35.66 0.09
CA SER A 204 22.40 34.50 -0.74
C SER A 204 23.92 34.42 -0.94
N PRO A 205 24.50 33.30 -1.41
CA PRO A 205 24.82 33.27 -2.85
C PRO A 205 24.71 31.89 -3.53
N VAL A 206 25.05 31.92 -4.80
CA VAL A 206 24.78 31.05 -5.93
C VAL A 206 26.06 30.30 -6.37
N LEU A 207 25.91 29.01 -6.72
CA LEU A 207 26.60 28.21 -7.77
C LEU A 207 28.11 27.84 -7.72
N LEU A 208 28.37 26.71 -8.40
CA LEU A 208 29.60 26.07 -8.92
C LEU A 208 30.19 24.95 -8.05
N GLN A 209 30.73 23.83 -8.53
CA GLN A 209 30.80 23.14 -9.83
C GLN A 209 31.74 21.93 -9.62
N GLN A 210 31.49 20.82 -10.34
CA GLN A 210 32.42 19.74 -10.74
C GLN A 210 32.95 18.74 -9.69
N SER A 211 32.52 17.49 -9.92
CA SER A 211 33.18 16.24 -9.57
C SER A 211 34.37 15.95 -10.51
N PRO A 212 35.35 15.14 -10.06
CA PRO A 212 36.57 14.81 -10.82
C PRO A 212 36.34 13.85 -12.00
#